data_AF-A0A846BJ50-F1
#
_entry.id   AF-A0A846BJ50-F1
#
_cell.length_a   1.000
_cell.length_b   1.000
_cell.length_c   1.000
_cell.angle_alpha   90.00
_cell.angle_beta   90.00
_cell.angle_gamma   90.00
#
_symmetry.space_group_name_H-M   'P 1'
#
loop_
_entity.id
_entity.type
_entity.pdbx_description
1 polymer ?
#
loop_
_entity_poly.entity_id
_entity_poly.type
_entity_poly.pdbx_seq_one_letter_code
_entity_poly.pdbx_strand_id
1 'polypeptide(L)'
;MNQQRHVIKQLILELQLGSQEGAFELQNEVSELYRTKIVPLMDELLSQFSNPDIVHRIETLELDLGTIEIENLERSLTEKTTQYLSQYLEGHGDAGTRGRGDGEMGRWGDGEIGRWAESRTRKSEFAESLELLTYFIRTGTLPWWAKPLSKQELEKCCQSFLISAPETLLSLLFTPDERPLKRIIYQFSDQILLQIGQILAPNLSSSFAQGYQSMTDTLTPQQYRLEYWRGLFYSLLARQNLPLDEQQIRQEIQLHLASYQTQRQQVSGKEPQLSDNPLVQQELELSPSNNPLRESSGRFSQAEEIYVPNAGLVIIWPFLERFYQTLGLVEGKSFNNLESAERAVLILQYLVDGSIDIPESNLPLNKILCGFDPFEPLPTAFEPTEAEKAECQTLLSAIIQHWSSLKNTSIPGFQQ
;
A
#
# COMPACT_ATOMS: atom_id res chain seq x y z
N MET A 1 -8.69 -17.29 -22.96
CA MET A 1 -7.22 -17.43 -22.86
C MET A 1 -6.81 -16.77 -21.56
N ASN A 2 -6.06 -17.44 -20.69
CA ASN A 2 -5.56 -16.83 -19.46
C ASN A 2 -4.61 -15.71 -19.87
N GLN A 3 -5.07 -14.46 -19.77
CA GLN A 3 -4.22 -13.30 -20.03
C GLN A 3 -3.23 -13.22 -18.87
N GLN A 4 -1.95 -13.45 -19.17
CA GLN A 4 -0.90 -13.30 -18.18
C GLN A 4 -0.75 -11.82 -17.82
N ARG A 5 -0.44 -11.56 -16.55
CA ARG A 5 -0.38 -10.20 -16.04
C ARG A 5 1.05 -9.71 -16.02
N HIS A 6 1.30 -8.65 -16.77
CA HIS A 6 2.57 -7.92 -16.75
C HIS A 6 2.39 -6.60 -16.01
N VAL A 7 3.25 -6.32 -15.03
CA VAL A 7 3.20 -5.07 -14.25
C VAL A 7 4.55 -4.39 -14.37
N ILE A 8 4.55 -3.23 -15.03
CA ILE A 8 5.76 -2.45 -15.32
C ILE A 8 5.62 -1.11 -14.61
N LYS A 9 6.57 -0.78 -13.73
CA LYS A 9 6.55 0.48 -12.97
C LYS A 9 6.69 1.68 -13.89
N GLN A 10 7.71 1.61 -14.73
CA GLN A 10 8.11 2.67 -15.63
C GLN A 10 8.70 2.04 -16.88
N LEU A 11 8.27 2.56 -18.02
CA LEU A 11 8.78 2.19 -19.34
C LEU A 11 9.23 3.48 -20.02
N ILE A 12 10.52 3.58 -20.29
CA ILE A 12 11.14 4.75 -20.92
C ILE A 12 11.65 4.32 -22.29
N LEU A 13 11.34 5.11 -23.31
CA LEU A 13 11.97 5.02 -24.61
C LEU A 13 12.82 6.28 -24.80
N GLU A 14 14.14 6.11 -24.76
CA GLU A 14 15.10 7.18 -24.94
C GLU A 14 15.59 7.22 -26.40
N LEU A 15 15.58 8.40 -27.00
CA LEU A 15 15.98 8.61 -28.38
C LEU A 15 17.11 9.65 -28.42
N GLN A 16 18.21 9.32 -29.07
CA GLN A 16 19.28 10.27 -29.36
C GLN A 16 19.22 10.69 -30.84
N LEU A 17 19.03 11.98 -31.08
CA LEU A 17 18.90 12.55 -32.42
C LEU A 17 20.14 13.37 -32.79
N GLY A 18 20.55 13.29 -34.05
CA GLY A 18 21.69 14.06 -34.57
C GLY A 18 21.42 15.56 -34.75
N SER A 19 20.15 15.97 -34.76
CA SER A 19 19.73 17.37 -34.86
C SER A 19 18.41 17.60 -34.08
N GLN A 20 18.14 18.86 -33.73
CA GLN A 20 16.86 19.27 -33.13
C GLN A 20 15.75 19.48 -34.18
N GLU A 21 16.12 19.58 -35.46
CA GLU A 21 15.18 19.80 -36.56
C GLU A 21 14.33 18.55 -36.77
N GLY A 22 13.00 18.69 -36.73
CA GLY A 22 12.07 17.55 -36.84
C GLY A 22 11.93 16.68 -35.58
N ALA A 23 12.63 17.00 -34.48
CA ALA A 23 12.64 16.18 -33.27
C ALA A 23 11.24 15.98 -32.65
N PHE A 24 10.38 16.99 -32.70
CA PHE A 24 9.01 16.90 -32.16
C PHE A 24 8.10 16.02 -33.02
N GLU A 25 8.25 16.06 -34.34
CA GLU A 25 7.48 15.21 -35.27
C GLU A 25 7.86 13.73 -35.06
N LEU A 26 9.16 13.45 -34.99
CA LEU A 26 9.67 12.12 -34.73
C LEU A 26 9.27 11.61 -33.33
N GLN A 27 9.28 12.48 -32.31
CA GLN A 27 8.80 12.11 -30.98
C GLN A 27 7.33 11.66 -31.01
N ASN A 28 6.46 12.36 -31.76
CA ASN A 28 5.05 11.99 -31.88
C ASN A 28 4.89 10.67 -32.63
N GLU A 29 5.60 10.49 -33.76
CA GLU A 29 5.59 9.26 -34.53
C GLU A 29 6.04 8.06 -33.67
N VAL A 30 7.15 8.20 -32.95
CA VAL A 30 7.63 7.16 -32.03
C VAL A 30 6.65 6.92 -30.89
N SER A 31 5.98 7.96 -30.38
CA SER A 31 4.96 7.81 -29.33
C SER A 31 3.75 7.02 -29.81
N GLU A 32 3.33 7.20 -31.06
CA GLU A 32 2.26 6.42 -31.69
C GLU A 32 2.70 4.96 -31.92
N LEU A 33 3.90 4.74 -32.48
CA LEU A 33 4.46 3.40 -32.68
C LEU A 33 4.63 2.64 -31.36
N TYR A 34 5.07 3.34 -30.32
CA TYR A 34 5.18 2.78 -28.99
C TYR A 34 3.84 2.22 -28.50
N ARG A 35 2.76 3.01 -28.58
CA ARG A 35 1.42 2.59 -28.12
C ARG A 35 0.80 1.51 -29.00
N THR A 36 1.01 1.58 -30.32
CA THR A 36 0.30 0.74 -31.29
C THR A 36 1.04 -0.54 -31.67
N LYS A 37 2.37 -0.58 -31.51
CA LYS A 37 3.22 -1.71 -31.93
C LYS A 37 4.06 -2.27 -30.80
N ILE A 38 4.82 -1.43 -30.10
CA ILE A 38 5.80 -1.89 -29.10
C ILE A 38 5.11 -2.46 -27.86
N VAL A 39 4.11 -1.78 -27.30
CA VAL A 39 3.37 -2.28 -26.13
C VAL A 39 2.68 -3.62 -26.42
N PRO A 40 1.91 -3.79 -27.52
CA PRO A 40 1.34 -5.10 -27.87
C PRO A 40 2.40 -6.19 -28.10
N LEU A 41 3.51 -5.87 -28.77
CA LEU A 41 4.61 -6.81 -29.00
C LEU A 41 5.22 -7.28 -27.66
N MET A 42 5.46 -6.36 -26.74
CA MET A 42 5.98 -6.69 -25.41
C MET A 42 5.01 -7.59 -24.64
N ASP A 43 3.72 -7.29 -24.67
CA ASP A 43 2.68 -8.10 -24.02
C ASP A 43 2.69 -9.54 -24.56
N GLU A 44 2.80 -9.70 -25.88
CA GLU A 44 2.92 -11.00 -26.53
C GLU A 44 4.18 -11.75 -26.10
N LEU A 45 5.36 -11.12 -26.21
CA LEU A 45 6.64 -11.76 -25.92
C LEU A 45 6.78 -12.16 -24.44
N LEU A 46 6.36 -11.29 -23.53
CA LEU A 46 6.36 -11.59 -22.09
C LEU A 46 5.36 -12.70 -21.77
N SER A 47 4.21 -12.74 -22.47
CA SER A 47 3.20 -13.79 -22.27
C SER A 47 3.64 -15.15 -22.81
N GLN A 48 4.42 -15.20 -23.88
CA GLN A 48 4.97 -16.46 -24.39
C GLN A 48 6.00 -17.06 -23.44
N PHE A 49 6.67 -16.21 -22.68
CA PHE A 49 7.79 -16.60 -21.85
C PHE A 49 7.40 -17.00 -20.42
N SER A 50 6.33 -16.44 -19.87
CA SER A 50 6.00 -16.69 -18.46
C SER A 50 5.20 -17.99 -18.25
N ASN A 51 5.48 -18.68 -17.15
CA ASN A 51 4.70 -19.83 -16.69
C ASN A 51 3.65 -19.32 -15.68
N PRO A 52 2.37 -19.74 -15.77
CA PRO A 52 1.34 -19.33 -14.81
C PRO A 52 1.69 -19.51 -13.32
N ASP A 53 2.54 -20.49 -12.98
CA ASP A 53 2.90 -20.81 -11.59
C ASP A 53 4.14 -20.05 -11.08
N ILE A 54 4.78 -19.24 -11.94
CA ILE A 54 6.04 -18.56 -11.64
C ILE A 54 5.92 -17.07 -11.89
N VAL A 55 6.27 -16.30 -10.86
CA VAL A 55 6.36 -14.85 -10.92
C VAL A 55 7.80 -14.48 -11.25
N HIS A 56 7.98 -13.76 -12.35
CA HIS A 56 9.27 -13.19 -12.73
C HIS A 56 9.37 -11.75 -12.25
N ARG A 57 10.38 -11.44 -11.44
CA ARG A 57 10.69 -10.08 -11.01
C ARG A 57 12.02 -9.64 -11.59
N ILE A 58 12.00 -8.51 -12.27
CA ILE A 58 13.15 -7.90 -12.94
C ILE A 58 13.24 -6.49 -12.38
N GLU A 59 14.37 -6.14 -11.77
CA GLU A 59 14.51 -4.83 -11.10
C GLU A 59 14.64 -3.70 -12.12
N THR A 60 15.41 -3.91 -13.19
CA THR A 60 15.54 -2.98 -14.31
C THR A 60 15.79 -3.80 -15.57
N LEU A 61 15.17 -3.44 -16.69
CA LEU A 61 15.43 -4.06 -17.99
C LEU A 61 15.76 -2.95 -18.98
N GLU A 62 17.02 -2.90 -19.41
CA GLU A 62 17.51 -1.93 -20.38
C GLU A 62 17.81 -2.67 -21.69
N LEU A 63 17.24 -2.18 -22.80
CA LEU A 63 17.49 -2.70 -24.15
C LEU A 63 18.11 -1.58 -24.99
N ASP A 64 19.38 -1.74 -25.33
CA ASP A 64 20.00 -0.89 -26.33
C ASP A 64 19.66 -1.41 -27.73
N LEU A 65 18.82 -0.68 -28.45
CA LEU A 65 18.42 -1.01 -29.82
C LEU A 65 19.43 -0.49 -30.87
N GLY A 66 20.47 0.21 -30.44
CA GLY A 66 21.47 0.84 -31.30
C GLY A 66 20.86 1.85 -32.29
N THR A 67 21.56 2.06 -33.40
CA THR A 67 21.13 3.05 -34.42
C THR A 67 19.95 2.54 -35.26
N ILE A 68 18.89 3.34 -35.39
CA ILE A 68 17.71 3.04 -36.22
C ILE A 68 17.60 4.10 -37.31
N GLU A 69 17.46 3.68 -38.57
CA GLU A 69 17.22 4.58 -39.70
C GLU A 69 15.75 5.05 -39.70
N ILE A 70 15.55 6.36 -39.82
CA ILE A 70 14.22 6.98 -39.77
C ILE A 70 13.31 6.45 -40.89
N GLU A 71 13.88 6.17 -42.07
CA GLU A 71 13.15 5.69 -43.26
C GLU A 71 12.45 4.34 -43.04
N ASN A 72 12.95 3.52 -42.11
CA ASN A 72 12.42 2.20 -41.78
C ASN A 72 12.05 2.09 -40.29
N LEU A 73 11.75 3.22 -39.65
CA LEU A 73 11.59 3.34 -38.19
C LEU A 73 10.69 2.25 -37.59
N GLU A 74 9.44 2.11 -38.06
CA GLU A 74 8.49 1.13 -37.54
C GLU A 74 9.05 -0.30 -37.62
N ARG A 75 9.56 -0.67 -38.79
CA ARG A 75 10.06 -2.01 -39.05
C ARG A 75 11.28 -2.32 -38.19
N SER A 76 12.29 -1.45 -38.22
CA SER A 76 13.54 -1.65 -37.49
C SER A 76 13.34 -1.62 -35.98
N LEU A 77 12.49 -0.71 -35.46
CA LEU A 77 12.18 -0.65 -34.03
C LEU A 77 11.50 -1.94 -33.56
N THR A 78 10.53 -2.45 -34.32
CA THR A 78 9.81 -3.68 -34.00
C THR A 78 10.71 -4.91 -34.08
N GLU A 79 11.48 -5.07 -35.17
CA GLU A 79 12.39 -6.20 -35.37
C GLU A 79 13.48 -6.24 -34.29
N LYS A 80 14.11 -5.10 -33.99
CA LYS A 80 15.13 -5.03 -32.95
C LYS A 80 14.56 -5.25 -31.56
N THR A 81 13.42 -4.64 -31.22
CA THR A 81 12.77 -4.88 -29.92
C THR A 81 12.47 -6.36 -29.73
N THR A 82 11.92 -7.02 -30.77
CA THR A 82 11.66 -8.46 -30.76
C THR A 82 12.93 -9.25 -30.52
N GLN A 83 13.99 -8.98 -31.28
CA GLN A 83 15.25 -9.69 -31.17
C GLN A 83 15.88 -9.55 -29.78
N TYR A 84 16.06 -8.33 -29.30
CA TYR A 84 16.76 -8.07 -28.04
C TYR A 84 15.94 -8.51 -26.82
N LEU A 85 14.61 -8.30 -26.83
CA LEU A 85 13.75 -8.76 -25.74
C LEU A 85 13.69 -10.29 -25.68
N SER A 86 13.50 -10.98 -26.81
CA SER A 86 13.49 -12.45 -26.82
C SER A 86 14.82 -13.03 -26.35
N GLN A 87 15.95 -12.46 -26.80
CA GLN A 87 17.28 -12.88 -26.34
C GLN A 87 17.45 -12.71 -24.82
N TYR A 88 16.97 -11.60 -24.25
CA TYR A 88 17.00 -11.39 -22.81
C TYR A 88 16.22 -12.46 -22.05
N LEU A 89 15.00 -12.74 -22.51
CA LEU A 89 14.09 -13.69 -21.88
C LEU A 89 14.65 -15.12 -21.95
N GLU A 90 15.15 -15.54 -23.12
CA GLU A 90 15.76 -16.85 -23.35
C GLU A 90 17.10 -17.02 -22.61
N GLY A 91 17.98 -16.02 -22.65
CA GLY A 91 19.33 -16.06 -22.06
C GLY A 91 19.35 -16.22 -20.53
N HIS A 92 18.26 -15.87 -19.86
CA HIS A 92 18.08 -16.02 -18.41
C HIS A 92 17.05 -17.12 -18.06
N GLY A 93 16.79 -18.01 -19.03
CA GLY A 93 15.75 -19.05 -19.01
C GLY A 93 16.00 -20.25 -18.11
N ASP A 94 17.23 -20.51 -17.62
CA ASP A 94 17.51 -21.80 -16.95
C ASP A 94 18.59 -21.79 -15.85
N ALA A 95 18.99 -20.61 -15.35
CA ALA A 95 19.95 -20.51 -14.25
C ALA A 95 19.28 -20.74 -12.89
N GLY A 96 18.78 -21.95 -12.66
CA GLY A 96 18.60 -22.46 -11.31
C GLY A 96 19.94 -22.47 -10.58
N THR A 97 20.01 -21.80 -9.43
CA THR A 97 20.97 -22.12 -8.36
C THR A 97 22.46 -22.21 -8.75
N ARG A 98 23.00 -21.21 -9.45
CA ARG A 98 24.43 -20.89 -9.37
C ARG A 98 24.60 -19.47 -8.88
N GLY A 99 25.43 -19.34 -7.85
CA GLY A 99 25.44 -18.22 -6.92
C GLY A 99 25.80 -16.87 -7.52
N ARG A 100 25.93 -15.86 -6.64
CA ARG A 100 26.59 -14.58 -6.89
C ARG A 100 27.76 -14.77 -7.85
N GLY A 101 27.49 -14.59 -9.14
CA GLY A 101 28.48 -14.43 -10.18
C GLY A 101 28.41 -12.97 -10.54
N ASP A 102 29.50 -12.25 -10.30
CA ASP A 102 29.71 -10.93 -10.87
C ASP A 102 29.34 -11.00 -12.35
N GLY A 103 28.44 -10.12 -12.80
CA GLY A 103 27.89 -10.17 -14.15
C GLY A 103 29.00 -10.25 -15.20
N GLU A 104 29.12 -11.39 -15.87
CA GLU A 104 30.01 -11.50 -17.02
C GLU A 104 29.39 -10.72 -18.19
N MET A 105 30.06 -9.63 -18.57
CA MET A 105 29.86 -8.93 -19.83
C MET A 105 30.13 -9.88 -21.01
N GLY A 106 29.09 -10.31 -21.71
CA GLY A 106 29.24 -10.94 -23.03
C GLY A 106 29.58 -9.90 -24.10
N ARG A 107 30.70 -10.09 -24.82
CA ARG A 107 31.10 -9.28 -26.00
C ARG A 107 30.44 -9.80 -27.27
N TRP A 108 29.82 -8.92 -28.07
CA TRP A 108 29.43 -9.20 -29.45
C TRP A 108 29.61 -7.97 -30.36
N GLY A 109 30.36 -8.12 -31.46
CA GLY A 109 30.39 -7.15 -32.58
C GLY A 109 31.01 -5.78 -32.30
N ASP A 110 31.32 -5.04 -33.38
CA ASP A 110 31.94 -3.71 -33.33
C ASP A 110 30.98 -2.66 -32.77
N GLY A 111 31.07 -2.37 -31.47
CA GLY A 111 30.62 -1.10 -30.87
C GLY A 111 29.59 -1.20 -29.74
N GLU A 112 30.12 -1.23 -28.51
CA GLU A 112 29.49 -0.88 -27.22
C GLU A 112 28.34 -1.74 -26.65
N ILE A 113 28.21 -1.67 -25.32
CA ILE A 113 27.77 -2.74 -24.41
C ILE A 113 26.31 -2.51 -24.01
N GLY A 114 25.41 -3.40 -24.42
CA GLY A 114 24.09 -3.51 -23.79
C GLY A 114 24.24 -3.94 -22.32
N ARG A 115 23.87 -3.08 -21.38
CA ARG A 115 23.74 -3.45 -19.97
C ARG A 115 22.51 -4.33 -19.80
N TRP A 116 22.69 -5.61 -19.49
CA TRP A 116 21.56 -6.45 -19.09
C TRP A 116 21.19 -6.18 -17.63
N ALA A 117 19.89 -6.29 -17.38
CA ALA A 117 19.18 -6.12 -16.11
C ALA A 117 19.97 -6.41 -14.83
N GLU A 118 19.76 -5.57 -13.81
CA GLU A 118 20.01 -5.96 -12.42
C GLU A 118 19.00 -7.06 -12.03
N SER A 119 19.54 -8.22 -11.61
CA SER A 119 18.89 -9.34 -10.90
C SER A 119 17.46 -9.74 -11.33
N ARG A 120 17.33 -10.82 -12.12
CA ARG A 120 16.05 -11.51 -12.32
C ARG A 120 15.83 -12.58 -11.24
N THR A 121 14.74 -12.47 -10.48
CA THR A 121 14.32 -13.48 -9.51
C THR A 121 13.05 -14.21 -9.94
N ARG A 122 12.99 -15.51 -9.63
CA ARG A 122 11.79 -16.34 -9.80
C ARG A 122 11.19 -16.59 -8.42
N LYS A 123 9.91 -16.28 -8.27
CA LYS A 123 9.16 -16.56 -7.05
C LYS A 123 7.97 -17.44 -7.40
N SER A 124 7.61 -18.35 -6.51
CA SER A 124 6.31 -19.00 -6.57
C SER A 124 5.22 -18.00 -6.18
N GLU A 125 4.00 -18.25 -6.62
CA GLU A 125 2.81 -17.50 -6.19
C GLU A 125 2.69 -17.44 -4.65
N PHE A 126 3.04 -18.53 -3.97
CA PHE A 126 3.10 -18.59 -2.51
C PHE A 126 4.11 -17.61 -1.91
N ALA A 127 5.32 -17.52 -2.48
CA ALA A 127 6.36 -16.63 -2.00
C ALA A 127 6.01 -15.15 -2.24
N GLU A 128 5.37 -14.82 -3.37
CA GLU A 128 4.84 -13.47 -3.62
C GLU A 128 3.73 -13.11 -2.64
N SER A 129 2.80 -14.03 -2.39
CA SER A 129 1.72 -13.82 -1.42
C SER A 129 2.26 -13.58 -0.01
N LEU A 130 3.35 -14.27 0.38
CA LEU A 130 3.98 -14.10 1.69
C LEU A 130 4.67 -12.74 1.80
N GLU A 131 5.37 -12.33 0.74
CA GLU A 131 5.97 -10.99 0.64
C GLU A 131 4.90 -9.90 0.77
N LEU A 132 3.79 -10.06 0.05
CA LEU A 132 2.67 -9.11 0.09
C LEU A 132 2.11 -8.99 1.50
N LEU A 133 1.73 -10.10 2.14
CA LEU A 133 1.17 -10.08 3.49
C LEU A 133 2.18 -9.51 4.51
N THR A 134 3.45 -9.89 4.39
CA THR A 134 4.52 -9.37 5.25
C THR A 134 4.66 -7.85 5.11
N TYR A 135 4.66 -7.35 3.88
CA TYR A 135 4.73 -5.93 3.58
C TYR A 135 3.52 -5.19 4.13
N PHE A 136 2.32 -5.73 3.94
CA PHE A 136 1.08 -5.16 4.48
C PHE A 136 1.08 -5.11 6.01
N ILE A 137 1.42 -6.21 6.69
CA ILE A 137 1.46 -6.25 8.16
C ILE A 137 2.44 -5.22 8.72
N ARG A 138 3.59 -4.99 8.05
CA ARG A 138 4.60 -4.03 8.49
C ARG A 138 4.22 -2.58 8.20
N THR A 139 3.73 -2.29 7.00
CA THR A 139 3.58 -0.92 6.50
C THR A 139 2.13 -0.43 6.48
N GLY A 140 1.15 -1.33 6.43
CA GLY A 140 -0.26 -0.99 6.17
C GLY A 140 -0.53 -0.60 4.73
N THR A 141 0.47 -0.69 3.86
CA THR A 141 0.39 -0.39 2.43
C THR A 141 0.62 -1.66 1.62
N LEU A 142 0.40 -1.59 0.30
CA LEU A 142 0.77 -2.65 -0.62
C LEU A 142 1.95 -2.21 -1.49
N PRO A 143 2.83 -3.15 -1.91
CA PRO A 143 3.86 -2.82 -2.87
C PRO A 143 3.25 -2.33 -4.19
N TRP A 144 3.93 -1.43 -4.91
CA TRP A 144 3.41 -0.81 -6.13
C TRP A 144 2.97 -1.80 -7.24
N TRP A 145 3.54 -3.01 -7.26
CA TRP A 145 3.23 -4.05 -8.24
C TRP A 145 1.98 -4.88 -7.86
N ALA A 146 1.57 -4.83 -6.59
CA ALA A 146 0.46 -5.62 -6.08
C ALA A 146 -0.88 -5.10 -6.62
N LYS A 147 -1.85 -6.00 -6.76
CA LYS A 147 -3.25 -5.58 -6.93
C LYS A 147 -3.77 -5.04 -5.61
N PRO A 148 -4.70 -4.06 -5.61
CA PRO A 148 -5.51 -3.78 -4.43
C PRO A 148 -6.14 -5.09 -3.92
N LEU A 149 -6.11 -5.29 -2.60
CA LEU A 149 -6.73 -6.45 -1.95
C LEU A 149 -7.89 -6.01 -1.09
N SER A 150 -8.99 -6.74 -1.19
CA SER A 150 -10.09 -6.69 -0.22
C SER A 150 -9.66 -7.29 1.12
N LYS A 151 -10.42 -7.00 2.18
CA LYS A 151 -10.19 -7.64 3.49
C LYS A 151 -10.28 -9.15 3.42
N GLN A 152 -11.21 -9.70 2.64
CA GLN A 152 -11.38 -11.14 2.49
C GLN A 152 -10.18 -11.82 1.81
N GLU A 153 -9.55 -11.16 0.84
CA GLU A 153 -8.34 -11.68 0.20
C GLU A 153 -7.14 -11.67 1.15
N LEU A 154 -6.99 -10.60 1.94
CA LEU A 154 -5.99 -10.56 3.01
C LEU A 154 -6.20 -11.68 4.03
N GLU A 155 -7.43 -11.92 4.46
CA GLU A 155 -7.76 -13.03 5.37
C GLU A 155 -7.38 -14.39 4.80
N LYS A 156 -7.74 -14.66 3.54
CA LYS A 156 -7.37 -15.91 2.85
C LYS A 156 -5.86 -16.09 2.77
N CYS A 157 -5.12 -15.02 2.47
CA CYS A 157 -3.66 -15.05 2.49
C CYS A 157 -3.16 -15.44 3.89
N CYS A 158 -3.64 -14.78 4.94
CA CYS A 158 -3.25 -15.08 6.32
C CYS A 158 -3.60 -16.52 6.74
N GLN A 159 -4.78 -17.04 6.37
CA GLN A 159 -5.18 -18.43 6.65
C GLN A 159 -4.23 -19.45 6.01
N SER A 160 -3.81 -19.21 4.78
CA SER A 160 -2.83 -20.06 4.10
C SER A 160 -1.50 -20.11 4.88
N PHE A 161 -1.03 -18.95 5.37
CA PHE A 161 0.24 -18.85 6.11
C PHE A 161 0.18 -19.38 7.53
N LEU A 162 -0.97 -19.34 8.20
CA LEU A 162 -1.17 -19.99 9.49
C LEU A 162 -0.84 -21.49 9.44
N ILE A 163 -1.09 -22.14 8.31
CA ILE A 163 -0.83 -23.58 8.10
C ILE A 163 0.60 -23.81 7.60
N SER A 164 1.05 -23.01 6.64
CA SER A 164 2.28 -23.28 5.88
C SER A 164 3.53 -22.61 6.43
N ALA A 165 3.42 -21.48 7.12
CA ALA A 165 4.54 -20.69 7.64
C ALA A 165 4.21 -19.94 8.96
N PRO A 166 3.69 -20.62 10.00
CA PRO A 166 3.22 -19.97 11.23
C PRO A 166 4.31 -19.16 11.95
N GLU A 167 5.55 -19.66 11.98
CA GLU A 167 6.69 -18.98 12.61
C GLU A 167 7.00 -17.62 11.97
N THR A 168 6.82 -17.51 10.65
CA THR A 168 7.03 -16.24 9.95
C THR A 168 5.99 -15.23 10.39
N LEU A 169 4.73 -15.63 10.49
CA LEU A 169 3.65 -14.76 10.95
C LEU A 169 3.86 -14.29 12.39
N LEU A 170 4.27 -15.19 13.30
CA LEU A 170 4.57 -14.84 14.69
C LEU A 170 5.75 -13.85 14.77
N SER A 171 6.79 -14.03 13.96
CA SER A 171 7.93 -13.11 13.93
C SER A 171 7.58 -11.68 13.48
N LEU A 172 6.48 -11.51 12.73
CA LEU A 172 5.99 -10.19 12.31
C LEU A 172 5.23 -9.47 13.44
N LEU A 173 4.62 -10.23 14.34
CA LEU A 173 3.79 -9.70 15.43
C LEU A 173 4.63 -9.27 16.63
N PHE A 174 5.75 -9.95 16.87
CA PHE A 174 6.54 -9.82 18.09
C PHE A 174 7.78 -8.97 17.86
N THR A 175 7.54 -7.73 17.45
CA THR A 175 8.55 -6.71 17.26
C THR A 175 8.44 -5.61 18.33
N PRO A 176 9.53 -4.83 18.58
CA PRO A 176 9.43 -3.64 19.44
C PRO A 176 8.42 -2.61 18.92
N ASP A 177 8.19 -2.59 17.62
CA ASP A 177 7.13 -1.82 16.98
C ASP A 177 5.77 -2.49 17.18
N GLU A 178 4.80 -1.77 17.74
CA GLU A 178 3.44 -2.28 17.99
C GLU A 178 2.53 -2.20 16.76
N ARG A 179 2.93 -1.49 15.69
CA ARG A 179 2.10 -1.27 14.51
C ARG A 179 1.67 -2.58 13.83
N PRO A 180 2.55 -3.58 13.63
CA PRO A 180 2.14 -4.88 13.10
C PRO A 180 1.03 -5.55 13.91
N LEU A 181 1.14 -5.53 15.24
CA LEU A 181 0.15 -6.14 16.12
C LEU A 181 -1.19 -5.40 16.06
N LYS A 182 -1.17 -4.07 16.21
CA LYS A 182 -2.39 -3.25 16.08
C LYS A 182 -3.06 -3.47 14.73
N ARG A 183 -2.28 -3.51 13.65
CA ARG A 183 -2.76 -3.74 12.29
C ARG A 183 -3.41 -5.09 12.14
N ILE A 184 -2.79 -6.16 12.60
CA ILE A 184 -3.40 -7.49 12.55
C ILE A 184 -4.72 -7.49 13.31
N ILE A 185 -4.77 -6.86 14.48
CA ILE A 185 -6.01 -6.77 15.24
C ILE A 185 -7.06 -6.00 14.44
N TYR A 186 -6.77 -4.82 13.89
CA TYR A 186 -7.77 -4.01 13.17
C TYR A 186 -8.24 -4.60 11.84
N GLN A 187 -7.36 -5.29 11.09
CA GLN A 187 -7.64 -5.70 9.72
C GLN A 187 -8.20 -7.11 9.58
N PHE A 188 -7.96 -8.00 10.55
CA PHE A 188 -8.36 -9.40 10.49
C PHE A 188 -9.49 -9.70 11.47
N SER A 189 -10.35 -10.65 11.11
CA SER A 189 -11.42 -11.13 11.97
C SER A 189 -10.90 -11.82 13.23
N ASP A 190 -11.76 -11.85 14.25
CA ASP A 190 -11.50 -12.53 15.51
C ASP A 190 -11.21 -14.04 15.35
N GLN A 191 -11.69 -14.65 14.27
CA GLN A 191 -11.35 -16.04 13.94
C GLN A 191 -9.87 -16.18 13.60
N ILE A 192 -9.33 -15.29 12.76
CA ILE A 192 -7.90 -15.28 12.43
C ILE A 192 -7.07 -15.01 13.67
N LEU A 193 -7.46 -14.02 14.48
CA LEU A 193 -6.76 -13.66 15.71
C LEU A 193 -6.73 -14.83 16.70
N LEU A 194 -7.84 -15.57 16.82
CA LEU A 194 -7.91 -16.78 17.63
C LEU A 194 -6.98 -17.87 17.10
N GLN A 195 -6.93 -18.08 15.78
CA GLN A 195 -6.04 -19.06 15.17
C GLN A 195 -4.57 -18.71 15.39
N ILE A 196 -4.20 -17.42 15.31
CA ILE A 196 -2.84 -16.96 15.68
C ILE A 196 -2.56 -17.28 17.15
N GLY A 197 -3.48 -16.94 18.05
CA GLY A 197 -3.35 -17.26 19.48
C GLY A 197 -3.20 -18.76 19.75
N GLN A 198 -3.93 -19.61 18.99
CA GLN A 198 -3.87 -21.07 19.10
C GLN A 198 -2.55 -21.67 18.65
N ILE A 199 -1.73 -20.97 17.86
CA ILE A 199 -0.35 -21.42 17.56
C ILE A 199 0.47 -21.44 18.85
N LEU A 200 0.29 -20.43 19.71
CA LEU A 200 1.03 -20.29 20.97
C LEU A 200 0.35 -21.00 22.15
N ALA A 201 -0.98 -21.05 22.15
CA ALA A 201 -1.79 -21.72 23.16
C ALA A 201 -2.84 -22.64 22.51
N PRO A 202 -2.48 -23.86 22.12
CA PRO A 202 -3.36 -24.79 21.38
C PRO A 202 -4.67 -25.16 22.09
N ASN A 203 -4.74 -24.97 23.41
CA ASN A 203 -5.90 -25.31 24.22
C ASN A 203 -6.96 -24.19 24.31
N LEU A 204 -6.74 -23.03 23.66
CA LEU A 204 -7.75 -21.97 23.61
C LEU A 204 -9.02 -22.46 22.93
N SER A 205 -10.16 -22.35 23.62
CA SER A 205 -11.45 -22.77 23.09
C SER A 205 -11.88 -21.95 21.87
N SER A 206 -12.69 -22.54 20.99
CA SER A 206 -13.29 -21.84 19.84
C SER A 206 -14.23 -20.71 20.27
N SER A 207 -14.81 -20.78 21.47
CA SER A 207 -15.62 -19.72 22.06
C SER A 207 -14.78 -18.63 22.73
N PHE A 208 -13.45 -18.71 22.72
CA PHE A 208 -12.59 -17.73 23.37
C PHE A 208 -12.85 -16.30 22.90
N ALA A 209 -12.99 -16.13 21.58
CA ALA A 209 -13.28 -14.86 20.94
C ALA A 209 -14.63 -14.25 21.38
N GLN A 210 -15.59 -15.02 21.89
CA GLN A 210 -16.86 -14.48 22.39
C GLN A 210 -16.68 -13.71 23.70
N GLY A 211 -15.53 -13.85 24.36
CA GLY A 211 -15.23 -13.24 25.66
C GLY A 211 -15.20 -11.71 25.66
N TYR A 212 -15.13 -11.04 24.50
CA TYR A 212 -15.15 -9.58 24.48
C TYR A 212 -16.56 -8.95 24.46
N GLN A 213 -17.64 -9.75 24.47
CA GLN A 213 -19.01 -9.24 24.35
C GLN A 213 -19.52 -8.49 25.60
N SER A 214 -18.81 -8.53 26.73
CA SER A 214 -19.12 -7.73 27.91
C SER A 214 -18.46 -6.36 27.80
N MET A 215 -19.09 -5.45 27.03
CA MET A 215 -18.65 -4.06 26.97
C MET A 215 -18.67 -3.45 28.36
N THR A 216 -17.62 -2.70 28.68
CA THR A 216 -17.63 -1.78 29.82
C THR A 216 -18.10 -0.42 29.31
N ASP A 217 -18.82 0.35 30.12
CA ASP A 217 -19.41 1.66 29.73
C ASP A 217 -18.36 2.73 29.33
N THR A 218 -17.07 2.41 29.33
CA THR A 218 -15.96 3.37 29.21
C THR A 218 -15.14 3.28 27.94
N LEU A 219 -15.19 2.15 27.21
CA LEU A 219 -14.39 1.93 26.01
C LEU A 219 -15.30 1.75 24.79
N THR A 220 -14.88 2.30 23.65
CA THR A 220 -15.57 2.00 22.39
C THR A 220 -15.39 0.52 22.01
N PRO A 221 -16.27 -0.05 21.17
CA PRO A 221 -16.13 -1.44 20.74
C PRO A 221 -14.77 -1.74 20.10
N GLN A 222 -14.22 -0.80 19.32
CA GLN A 222 -12.92 -0.95 18.67
C GLN A 222 -11.75 -0.87 19.65
N GLN A 223 -11.81 0.05 20.63
CA GLN A 223 -10.80 0.14 21.69
C GLN A 223 -10.78 -1.11 22.55
N TYR A 224 -11.95 -1.59 22.95
CA TYR A 224 -12.07 -2.80 23.74
C TYR A 224 -11.54 -4.02 22.98
N ARG A 225 -11.88 -4.15 21.70
CA ARG A 225 -11.36 -5.20 20.82
C ARG A 225 -9.84 -5.14 20.70
N LEU A 226 -9.26 -3.96 20.48
CA LEU A 226 -7.81 -3.79 20.43
C LEU A 226 -7.16 -4.30 21.71
N GLU A 227 -7.58 -3.80 22.85
CA GLU A 227 -6.94 -4.09 24.12
C GLU A 227 -7.19 -5.51 24.61
N TYR A 228 -8.34 -6.11 24.27
CA TYR A 228 -8.61 -7.53 24.52
C TYR A 228 -7.60 -8.43 23.81
N TRP A 229 -7.41 -8.23 22.50
CA TRP A 229 -6.49 -9.05 21.71
C TRP A 229 -5.02 -8.73 22.03
N ARG A 230 -4.67 -7.47 22.30
CA ARG A 230 -3.34 -7.11 22.81
C ARG A 230 -3.04 -7.81 24.13
N GLY A 231 -3.98 -7.81 25.07
CA GLY A 231 -3.85 -8.53 26.34
C GLY A 231 -3.59 -10.03 26.13
N LEU A 232 -4.31 -10.66 25.19
CA LEU A 232 -4.03 -12.05 24.81
C LEU A 232 -2.59 -12.19 24.31
N PHE A 233 -2.18 -11.44 23.30
CA PHE A 233 -0.86 -11.62 22.70
C PHE A 233 0.28 -11.28 23.67
N TYR A 234 0.12 -10.29 24.55
CA TYR A 234 1.10 -9.99 25.61
C TYR A 234 1.17 -11.09 26.67
N SER A 235 0.04 -11.68 27.09
CA SER A 235 0.05 -12.80 28.04
C SER A 235 0.80 -14.03 27.49
N LEU A 236 0.62 -14.30 26.20
CA LEU A 236 1.29 -15.39 25.48
C LEU A 236 2.79 -15.10 25.29
N LEU A 237 3.15 -13.86 24.94
CA LEU A 237 4.55 -13.44 24.74
C LEU A 237 5.39 -13.46 26.00
N ALA A 238 4.81 -13.05 27.13
CA ALA A 238 5.52 -12.96 28.41
C ALA A 238 6.02 -14.33 28.90
N ARG A 239 5.53 -15.43 28.31
CA ARG A 239 5.79 -16.79 28.81
C ARG A 239 6.17 -17.73 27.67
N GLN A 240 7.45 -17.70 27.33
CA GLN A 240 8.11 -18.70 26.48
C GLN A 240 8.07 -20.09 27.14
N ASN A 241 6.96 -20.83 27.05
CA ASN A 241 6.77 -22.25 27.42
C ASN A 241 6.08 -22.58 28.76
N LEU A 242 5.21 -21.72 29.31
CA LEU A 242 4.34 -22.12 30.44
C LEU A 242 2.94 -22.44 29.92
N PRO A 243 2.39 -23.65 30.16
CA PRO A 243 1.02 -23.96 29.79
C PRO A 243 0.07 -23.16 30.70
N LEU A 244 -0.54 -22.11 30.15
CA LEU A 244 -1.64 -21.42 30.81
C LEU A 244 -2.94 -22.14 30.50
N ASP A 245 -3.77 -22.35 31.52
CA ASP A 245 -5.18 -22.66 31.28
C ASP A 245 -5.91 -21.41 30.76
N GLU A 246 -7.03 -21.61 30.08
CA GLU A 246 -7.80 -20.51 29.48
C GLU A 246 -8.27 -19.50 30.54
N GLN A 247 -8.53 -19.92 31.77
CA GLN A 247 -9.01 -19.03 32.85
C GLN A 247 -7.92 -18.05 33.27
N GLN A 248 -6.67 -18.50 33.37
CA GLN A 248 -5.51 -17.66 33.66
C GLN A 248 -5.31 -16.60 32.57
N ILE A 249 -5.39 -16.99 31.30
CA ILE A 249 -5.29 -16.06 30.16
C ILE A 249 -6.38 -14.99 30.26
N ARG A 250 -7.62 -15.39 30.55
CA ARG A 250 -8.73 -14.44 30.74
C ARG A 250 -8.48 -13.48 31.89
N GLN A 251 -7.96 -13.96 33.01
CA GLN A 251 -7.63 -13.11 34.15
C GLN A 251 -6.56 -12.06 33.80
N GLU A 252 -5.54 -12.44 33.03
CA GLU A 252 -4.50 -11.51 32.59
C GLU A 252 -5.00 -10.45 31.62
N ILE A 253 -5.89 -10.83 30.70
CA ILE A 253 -6.57 -9.88 29.82
C ILE A 253 -7.39 -8.87 30.63
N GLN A 254 -8.09 -9.32 31.68
CA GLN A 254 -8.85 -8.42 32.55
C GLN A 254 -7.93 -7.45 33.31
N LEU A 255 -6.76 -7.91 33.77
CA LEU A 255 -5.75 -7.04 34.40
C LEU A 255 -5.20 -6.01 33.40
N HIS A 256 -4.91 -6.43 32.17
CA HIS A 256 -4.46 -5.55 31.09
C HIS A 256 -5.48 -4.45 30.81
N LEU A 257 -6.75 -4.83 30.60
CA LEU A 257 -7.86 -3.90 30.34
C LEU A 257 -8.05 -2.90 31.49
N ALA A 258 -8.03 -3.36 32.74
CA ALA A 258 -8.14 -2.49 33.91
C ALA A 258 -6.98 -1.48 34.00
N SER A 259 -5.75 -1.92 33.66
CA SER A 259 -4.58 -1.04 33.63
C SER A 259 -4.71 0.05 32.57
N TYR A 260 -5.19 -0.32 31.37
CA TYR A 260 -5.40 0.61 30.26
C TYR A 260 -6.48 1.65 30.58
N GLN A 261 -7.60 1.22 31.17
CA GLN A 261 -8.67 2.13 31.61
C GLN A 261 -8.17 3.13 32.65
N THR A 262 -7.36 2.67 33.62
CA THR A 262 -6.78 3.53 34.65
C THR A 262 -5.84 4.58 34.05
N GLN A 263 -4.99 4.16 33.10
CA GLN A 263 -4.09 5.08 32.39
C GLN A 263 -4.87 6.11 31.58
N ARG A 264 -5.93 5.72 30.85
CA ARG A 264 -6.79 6.66 30.12
C ARG A 264 -7.47 7.69 31.02
N GLN A 265 -7.98 7.28 32.18
CA GLN A 265 -8.61 8.22 33.11
C GLN A 265 -7.60 9.24 33.68
N GLN A 266 -6.33 8.85 33.83
CA GLN A 266 -5.26 9.77 34.22
C GLN A 266 -4.82 10.71 33.07
N VAL A 267 -4.84 10.22 31.83
CA VAL A 267 -4.47 10.99 30.62
C VAL A 267 -5.62 11.87 30.12
N SER A 268 -6.88 11.57 30.40
CA SER A 268 -8.03 12.42 30.05
C SER A 268 -8.00 13.82 30.72
N GLY A 269 -7.13 14.03 31.71
CA GLY A 269 -6.80 15.37 32.23
C GLY A 269 -5.71 16.13 31.45
N LYS A 270 -5.05 15.49 30.46
CA LYS A 270 -3.96 15.98 29.60
C LYS A 270 -3.86 15.15 28.30
N GLU A 271 -4.90 15.10 27.48
CA GLU A 271 -4.74 14.50 26.14
C GLU A 271 -3.78 15.38 25.31
N PRO A 272 -2.75 14.82 24.66
CA PRO A 272 -1.88 15.59 23.79
C PRO A 272 -2.71 16.04 22.59
N GLN A 273 -2.75 17.35 22.37
CA GLN A 273 -3.39 17.90 21.18
C GLN A 273 -2.57 17.47 19.96
N LEU A 274 -3.21 17.11 18.85
CA LEU A 274 -2.53 16.82 17.58
C LEU A 274 -1.65 17.99 17.06
N SER A 275 -1.77 19.18 17.66
CA SER A 275 -0.89 20.33 17.46
C SER A 275 0.55 20.14 17.98
N ASP A 276 0.81 19.08 18.75
CA ASP A 276 2.14 18.72 19.26
C ASP A 276 2.96 17.87 18.26
N ASN A 277 2.47 17.67 17.02
CA ASN A 277 3.25 17.00 15.97
C ASN A 277 4.44 17.89 15.54
N PRO A 278 5.70 17.47 15.77
CA PRO A 278 6.88 18.29 15.45
C PRO A 278 6.99 18.68 13.97
N LEU A 279 6.34 17.94 13.08
CA LEU A 279 6.35 18.18 11.63
C LEU A 279 5.49 19.39 11.21
N VAL A 280 4.45 19.76 11.99
CA VAL A 280 3.55 20.87 11.65
C VAL A 280 4.14 22.22 12.11
N GLN A 281 4.95 22.23 13.16
CA GLN A 281 5.55 23.46 13.68
C GLN A 281 6.78 23.92 12.89
N GLN A 282 7.44 23.02 12.16
CA GLN A 282 8.68 23.34 11.45
C GLN A 282 8.49 24.11 10.14
N GLU A 283 7.27 24.15 9.59
CA GLU A 283 6.98 24.73 8.27
C GLU A 283 6.39 26.16 8.33
N LEU A 284 5.94 26.61 9.51
CA LEU A 284 5.31 27.93 9.70
C LEU A 284 6.32 29.06 10.02
N GLU A 285 7.61 28.77 10.22
CA GLU A 285 8.63 29.79 10.56
C GLU A 285 9.56 30.20 9.40
N LEU A 286 9.49 29.57 8.23
CA LEU A 286 10.36 29.93 7.10
C LEU A 286 9.69 30.96 6.19
N SER A 287 9.86 32.24 6.55
CA SER A 287 9.61 33.37 5.63
C SER A 287 10.51 33.29 4.38
N PRO A 288 10.07 33.78 3.21
CA PRO A 288 10.75 33.55 1.94
C PRO A 288 11.93 34.52 1.80
N SER A 289 13.15 34.02 1.95
CA SER A 289 14.36 34.73 1.54
C SER A 289 15.17 33.87 0.59
N ASN A 290 15.21 34.31 -0.67
CA ASN A 290 16.10 33.93 -1.76
C ASN A 290 17.23 32.95 -1.41
N ASN A 291 17.19 31.75 -2.00
CA ASN A 291 18.42 31.00 -2.24
C ASN A 291 18.39 30.34 -3.64
N PRO A 292 19.17 30.84 -4.60
CA PRO A 292 19.16 30.38 -5.99
C PRO A 292 20.07 29.15 -6.22
N LEU A 293 20.01 28.16 -5.32
CA LEU A 293 20.78 26.92 -5.41
C LEU A 293 19.95 25.74 -4.87
N ARG A 294 19.17 25.11 -5.76
CA ARG A 294 18.76 23.71 -5.61
C ARG A 294 18.47 23.06 -6.97
N GLU A 295 19.36 23.28 -7.93
CA GLU A 295 19.75 22.21 -8.85
C GLU A 295 20.64 21.26 -8.05
N SER A 296 20.02 20.30 -7.39
CA SER A 296 20.69 19.10 -6.92
C SER A 296 19.78 17.92 -7.24
N SER A 297 20.00 17.39 -8.44
CA SER A 297 19.73 16.02 -8.83
C SER A 297 19.92 15.06 -7.64
N GLY A 298 18.94 14.20 -7.38
CA GLY A 298 19.17 12.93 -6.68
C GLY A 298 19.01 12.87 -5.16
N ARG A 299 17.94 13.42 -4.56
CA ARG A 299 17.60 13.17 -3.15
C ARG A 299 16.19 12.61 -2.87
N PHE A 300 15.58 11.94 -3.84
CA PHE A 300 14.59 10.89 -3.58
C PHE A 300 15.34 9.55 -3.68
N SER A 301 16.14 9.20 -2.67
CA SER A 301 16.91 7.96 -2.69
C SER A 301 15.99 6.77 -2.43
N GLN A 302 15.44 6.13 -3.47
CA GLN A 302 14.86 4.77 -3.45
C GLN A 302 13.97 4.39 -2.24
N ALA A 303 13.43 5.36 -1.50
CA ALA A 303 12.46 5.12 -0.46
C ALA A 303 11.25 4.54 -1.17
N GLU A 304 10.80 3.36 -0.74
CA GLU A 304 9.69 2.64 -1.34
C GLU A 304 8.52 3.62 -1.54
N GLU A 305 8.27 3.99 -2.79
CA GLU A 305 7.19 4.90 -3.15
C GLU A 305 5.86 4.22 -2.78
N ILE A 306 5.01 4.95 -2.05
CA ILE A 306 3.68 4.47 -1.71
C ILE A 306 2.78 4.68 -2.93
N TYR A 307 2.24 3.58 -3.47
CA TYR A 307 1.22 3.66 -4.51
C TYR A 307 -0.11 4.13 -3.90
N VAL A 308 -0.68 5.20 -4.44
CA VAL A 308 -1.92 5.82 -3.94
C VAL A 308 -3.03 5.67 -4.99
N PRO A 309 -3.93 4.68 -4.85
CA PRO A 309 -4.98 4.42 -5.86
C PRO A 309 -6.06 5.51 -5.90
N ASN A 310 -6.23 6.27 -4.82
CA ASN A 310 -7.26 7.29 -4.65
C ASN A 310 -6.68 8.72 -4.69
N ALA A 311 -5.64 8.95 -5.48
CA ALA A 311 -4.93 10.24 -5.58
C ALA A 311 -5.84 11.42 -5.97
N GLY A 312 -6.99 11.15 -6.61
CA GLY A 312 -8.03 12.15 -6.90
C GLY A 312 -8.56 12.88 -5.67
N LEU A 313 -8.44 12.31 -4.46
CA LEU A 313 -8.81 12.98 -3.20
C LEU A 313 -8.07 14.30 -2.98
N VAL A 314 -6.91 14.52 -3.60
CA VAL A 314 -6.20 15.82 -3.51
C VAL A 314 -7.06 16.96 -4.04
N ILE A 315 -7.97 16.70 -4.98
CA ILE A 315 -8.87 17.71 -5.56
C ILE A 315 -9.85 18.26 -4.51
N ILE A 316 -10.26 17.43 -3.55
CA ILE A 316 -11.27 17.82 -2.57
C ILE A 316 -10.71 18.57 -1.35
N TRP A 317 -9.37 18.63 -1.22
CA TRP A 317 -8.63 19.32 -0.15
C TRP A 317 -9.21 20.69 0.26
N PRO A 318 -9.51 21.63 -0.69
CA PRO A 318 -9.99 22.97 -0.34
C PRO A 318 -11.32 22.99 0.42
N PHE A 319 -12.09 21.90 0.37
CA PHE A 319 -13.42 21.80 0.96
C PHE A 319 -13.43 21.05 2.30
N LEU A 320 -12.32 20.39 2.68
CA LEU A 320 -12.26 19.48 3.81
C LEU A 320 -12.52 20.15 5.16
N GLU A 321 -11.98 21.35 5.38
CA GLU A 321 -12.18 22.07 6.64
C GLU A 321 -13.67 22.28 6.94
N ARG A 322 -14.41 22.82 5.97
CA ARG A 322 -15.85 23.04 6.11
C ARG A 322 -16.62 21.72 6.21
N PHE A 323 -16.25 20.73 5.41
CA PHE A 323 -16.86 19.41 5.44
C PHE A 323 -16.78 18.76 6.83
N TYR A 324 -15.60 18.80 7.47
CA TYR A 324 -15.42 18.27 8.83
C TYR A 324 -16.11 19.11 9.90
N GLN A 325 -16.18 20.43 9.74
CA GLN A 325 -16.96 21.30 10.63
C GLN A 325 -18.46 20.98 10.57
N THR A 326 -19.02 20.77 9.37
CA THR A 326 -20.43 20.37 9.22
C THR A 326 -20.73 19.03 9.89
N LEU A 327 -19.79 18.09 9.82
CA LEU A 327 -19.88 16.79 10.49
C LEU A 327 -19.60 16.85 12.00
N GLY A 328 -19.18 18.01 12.53
CA GLY A 328 -18.84 18.18 13.94
C GLY A 328 -17.59 17.40 14.37
N LEU A 329 -16.67 17.10 13.44
CA LEU A 329 -15.43 16.36 13.73
C LEU A 329 -14.28 17.28 14.15
N VAL A 330 -14.38 18.57 13.82
CA VAL A 330 -13.33 19.58 14.00
C VAL A 330 -13.89 20.80 14.72
N GLU A 331 -13.11 21.35 15.65
CA GLU A 331 -13.29 22.68 16.23
C GLU A 331 -12.14 23.58 15.75
N GLY A 332 -12.47 24.59 14.94
CA GLY A 332 -11.46 25.43 14.27
C GLY A 332 -10.68 24.64 13.21
N LYS A 333 -9.38 24.40 13.47
CA LYS A 333 -8.44 23.69 12.57
C LYS A 333 -7.94 22.37 13.15
N SER A 334 -8.56 21.87 14.22
CA SER A 334 -8.11 20.67 14.92
C SER A 334 -9.27 19.71 15.14
N PHE A 335 -9.02 18.42 14.95
CA PHE A 335 -9.98 17.38 15.30
C PHE A 335 -10.27 17.39 16.79
N ASN A 336 -11.53 17.08 17.15
CA ASN A 336 -11.98 17.10 18.54
C ASN A 336 -11.24 16.06 19.41
N ASN A 337 -10.91 14.92 18.81
CA ASN A 337 -10.20 13.81 19.43
C ASN A 337 -9.66 12.86 18.34
N LEU A 338 -8.91 11.84 18.77
CA LEU A 338 -8.36 10.82 17.89
C LEU A 338 -9.46 10.11 17.10
N GLU A 339 -10.58 9.76 17.75
CA GLU A 339 -11.68 9.04 17.13
C GLU A 339 -12.32 9.84 15.99
N SER A 340 -12.44 11.17 16.13
CA SER A 340 -12.96 12.06 15.09
C SER A 340 -12.03 12.11 13.89
N ALA A 341 -10.72 12.09 14.14
CA ALA A 341 -9.71 12.08 13.11
C ALA A 341 -9.67 10.73 12.37
N GLU A 342 -9.70 9.60 13.10
CA GLU A 342 -9.82 8.25 12.50
C GLU A 342 -11.11 8.13 11.68
N ARG A 343 -12.22 8.68 12.19
CA ARG A 343 -13.51 8.70 11.50
C ARG A 343 -13.42 9.49 10.19
N ALA A 344 -12.78 10.66 10.19
CA ALA A 344 -12.57 11.47 9.00
C ALA A 344 -11.78 10.72 7.91
N VAL A 345 -10.74 9.96 8.28
CA VAL A 345 -9.96 9.12 7.35
C VAL A 345 -10.84 8.11 6.63
N LEU A 346 -11.75 7.44 7.35
CA LEU A 346 -12.67 6.46 6.77
C LEU A 346 -13.74 7.12 5.89
N ILE A 347 -14.26 8.28 6.29
CA ILE A 347 -15.21 9.07 5.49
C ILE A 347 -14.57 9.52 4.17
N LEU A 348 -13.29 9.91 4.18
CA LEU A 348 -12.57 10.22 2.96
C LEU A 348 -12.50 9.03 2.00
N GLN A 349 -12.36 7.80 2.51
CA GLN A 349 -12.37 6.63 1.64
C GLN A 349 -13.77 6.38 1.09
N TYR A 350 -14.80 6.56 1.92
CA TYR A 350 -16.18 6.48 1.47
C TYR A 350 -16.53 7.49 0.36
N LEU A 351 -15.90 8.67 0.34
CA LEU A 351 -16.05 9.64 -0.76
C LEU A 351 -15.48 9.14 -2.08
N VAL A 352 -14.52 8.21 -2.07
CA VAL A 352 -13.89 7.68 -3.28
C VAL A 352 -14.85 6.76 -4.03
N ASP A 353 -15.44 5.78 -3.35
CA ASP A 353 -16.17 4.68 -4.01
C ASP A 353 -17.49 4.31 -3.33
N GLY A 354 -17.85 4.95 -2.22
CA GLY A 354 -19.03 4.62 -1.43
C GLY A 354 -18.94 3.27 -0.70
N SER A 355 -17.76 2.64 -0.67
CA SER A 355 -17.54 1.35 -0.01
C SER A 355 -17.46 1.49 1.50
N ILE A 356 -17.98 0.49 2.20
CA ILE A 356 -17.79 0.29 3.63
C ILE A 356 -16.73 -0.78 3.93
N ASP A 357 -16.31 -1.55 2.91
CA ASP A 357 -15.13 -2.41 2.99
C ASP A 357 -13.89 -1.59 2.67
N ILE A 358 -13.25 -1.10 3.73
CA ILE A 358 -12.12 -0.17 3.67
C ILE A 358 -10.85 -0.91 4.11
N PRO A 359 -10.05 -1.49 3.19
CA PRO A 359 -8.74 -2.03 3.53
C PRO A 359 -7.77 -0.88 3.87
N GLU A 360 -6.93 -1.05 4.89
CA GLU A 360 -5.96 -0.01 5.30
C GLU A 360 -5.02 0.41 4.16
N SER A 361 -4.74 -0.47 3.21
CA SER A 361 -3.87 -0.21 2.05
C SER A 361 -4.32 0.97 1.19
N ASN A 362 -5.59 1.36 1.26
CA ASN A 362 -6.14 2.49 0.51
C ASN A 362 -6.05 3.81 1.29
N LEU A 363 -5.73 3.78 2.58
CA LEU A 363 -5.78 4.93 3.48
C LEU A 363 -4.53 5.82 3.56
N PRO A 364 -3.36 5.56 2.94
CA PRO A 364 -2.19 6.43 3.13
C PRO A 364 -2.45 7.92 2.85
N LEU A 365 -3.10 8.25 1.73
CA LEU A 365 -3.42 9.64 1.40
C LEU A 365 -4.48 10.21 2.35
N ASN A 366 -5.49 9.44 2.70
CA ASN A 366 -6.55 9.83 3.61
C ASN A 366 -5.99 10.22 4.99
N LYS A 367 -5.06 9.40 5.50
CA LYS A 367 -4.32 9.65 6.73
C LYS A 367 -3.55 10.97 6.66
N ILE A 368 -2.80 11.19 5.57
CA ILE A 368 -2.06 12.44 5.35
C ILE A 368 -3.00 13.66 5.34
N LEU A 369 -4.12 13.58 4.62
CA LEU A 369 -5.12 14.66 4.55
C LEU A 369 -5.78 14.96 5.90
N CYS A 370 -5.79 14.02 6.83
CA CYS A 370 -6.27 14.19 8.19
C CYS A 370 -5.13 14.40 9.22
N GLY A 371 -3.88 14.57 8.80
CA GLY A 371 -2.74 14.82 9.69
C GLY A 371 -2.22 13.60 10.46
N PHE A 372 -2.52 12.38 10.01
CA PHE A 372 -2.00 11.12 10.57
C PHE A 372 -0.70 10.67 9.91
N ASP A 373 0.10 9.92 10.67
CA ASP A 373 1.17 9.10 10.10
C ASP A 373 0.54 8.06 9.13
N PRO A 374 0.95 8.02 7.84
CA PRO A 374 0.42 7.07 6.87
C PRO A 374 0.61 5.59 7.29
N PHE A 375 1.59 5.30 8.14
CA PHE A 375 1.92 3.96 8.61
C PHE A 375 1.26 3.60 9.95
N GLU A 376 0.59 4.54 10.64
CA GLU A 376 -0.09 4.21 11.91
C GLU A 376 -1.37 3.42 11.63
N PRO A 377 -1.54 2.21 12.19
CA PRO A 377 -2.74 1.41 12.01
C PRO A 377 -3.95 2.07 12.66
N LEU A 378 -5.12 1.96 12.02
CA LEU A 378 -6.38 2.46 12.54
C LEU A 378 -7.51 1.43 12.36
N PRO A 379 -8.58 1.51 13.18
CA PRO A 379 -9.76 0.65 13.03
C PRO A 379 -10.45 0.92 11.68
N THR A 380 -10.70 -0.12 10.89
CA THR A 380 -11.34 0.03 9.56
C THR A 380 -12.78 -0.48 9.50
N ALA A 381 -13.40 -0.77 10.65
CA ALA A 381 -14.83 -1.03 10.71
C ALA A 381 -15.58 0.30 10.54
N PHE A 382 -16.40 0.38 9.51
CA PHE A 382 -17.04 1.63 9.12
C PHE A 382 -18.50 1.41 8.73
N GLU A 383 -19.40 2.05 9.46
CA GLU A 383 -20.80 2.19 9.08
C GLU A 383 -21.15 3.69 9.06
N PRO A 384 -21.33 4.31 7.88
CA PRO A 384 -21.66 5.72 7.79
C PRO A 384 -23.10 5.97 8.26
N THR A 385 -23.28 7.00 9.09
CA THR A 385 -24.58 7.53 9.49
C THR A 385 -25.28 8.20 8.30
N GLU A 386 -26.60 8.35 8.37
CA GLU A 386 -27.36 9.05 7.32
C GLU A 386 -26.92 10.50 7.14
N ALA A 387 -26.48 11.16 8.22
CA ALA A 387 -25.92 12.51 8.17
C ALA A 387 -24.59 12.55 7.40
N GLU A 388 -23.67 11.61 7.68
CA GLU A 388 -22.40 11.52 6.95
C GLU A 388 -22.62 11.22 5.47
N LYS A 389 -23.56 10.32 5.13
CA LYS A 389 -23.92 10.01 3.73
C LYS A 389 -24.45 11.25 3.00
N ALA A 390 -25.37 11.98 3.63
CA ALA A 390 -25.97 13.18 3.03
C ALA A 390 -24.92 14.28 2.81
N GLU A 391 -24.01 14.47 3.76
CA GLU A 391 -22.94 15.46 3.63
C GLU A 391 -21.93 15.05 2.54
N CYS A 392 -21.60 13.75 2.41
CA CYS A 392 -20.76 13.26 1.31
C CYS A 392 -21.38 13.57 -0.06
N GLN A 393 -22.68 13.33 -0.22
CA GLN A 393 -23.39 13.65 -1.47
C GLN A 393 -23.43 15.16 -1.74
N THR A 394 -23.59 15.96 -0.68
CA THR A 394 -23.61 17.43 -0.77
C THR A 394 -22.25 17.95 -1.23
N LEU A 395 -21.16 17.45 -0.64
CA LEU A 395 -19.79 17.81 -1.01
C LEU A 395 -19.50 17.50 -2.49
N LEU A 396 -19.74 16.26 -2.91
CA LEU A 396 -19.47 15.82 -4.29
C LEU A 396 -20.30 16.63 -5.30
N SER A 397 -21.57 16.90 -4.99
CA SER A 397 -22.44 17.73 -5.83
C SER A 397 -21.93 19.16 -5.95
N ALA A 398 -21.48 19.76 -4.85
CA ALA A 398 -20.94 21.12 -4.86
C ALA A 398 -19.67 21.22 -5.73
N ILE A 399 -18.76 20.25 -5.63
CA ILE A 399 -17.51 20.23 -6.40
C ILE A 399 -17.80 20.13 -7.91
N ILE A 400 -18.69 19.22 -8.31
CA ILE A 400 -19.11 19.05 -9.71
C ILE A 400 -19.73 20.34 -10.26
N GLN A 401 -20.55 21.04 -9.47
CA GLN A 401 -21.17 22.30 -9.89
C GLN A 401 -20.16 23.45 -10.02
N HIS A 402 -19.15 23.49 -9.14
CA HIS A 402 -18.11 24.51 -9.15
C HIS A 402 -17.14 24.35 -10.33
N TRP A 403 -16.85 23.13 -10.79
CA TRP A 403 -15.92 22.89 -11.87
C TRP A 403 -16.60 22.90 -13.24
N SER A 404 -16.48 24.00 -13.99
CA SER A 404 -17.16 24.20 -15.28
C SER A 404 -16.99 23.08 -16.31
N SER A 405 -15.81 22.46 -16.34
CA SER A 405 -15.49 21.33 -17.25
C SER A 405 -16.18 20.01 -16.87
N LEU A 406 -16.64 19.87 -15.62
CA LEU A 406 -17.23 18.64 -15.07
C LEU A 406 -18.74 18.77 -14.79
N LYS A 407 -19.37 19.90 -15.13
CA LYS A 407 -20.77 20.20 -14.76
C LYS A 407 -21.82 19.16 -15.19
N ASN A 408 -21.52 18.35 -16.21
CA ASN A 408 -22.41 17.29 -16.71
C ASN A 408 -22.00 15.89 -16.22
N THR A 409 -20.98 15.79 -15.37
CA THR A 409 -20.48 14.53 -14.82
C THR A 409 -21.37 14.11 -13.64
N SER A 410 -21.78 12.84 -13.61
CA SER A 410 -22.49 12.28 -12.46
C SER A 410 -21.52 12.02 -11.30
N ILE A 411 -22.01 11.87 -10.07
CA ILE A 411 -21.14 11.50 -8.93
C ILE A 411 -20.34 10.21 -9.22
N PRO A 412 -20.96 9.11 -9.71
CA PRO A 412 -20.19 7.92 -10.09
C PRO A 412 -19.15 8.19 -11.19
N GLY A 413 -19.42 9.11 -12.12
CA GLY A 413 -18.46 9.50 -13.15
C GLY A 413 -17.33 10.39 -12.63
N PHE A 414 -17.54 11.09 -11.51
CA PHE A 414 -16.50 11.88 -10.84
C PHE A 414 -15.59 11.00 -9.95
N GLN A 415 -16.12 9.87 -9.49
CA GLN A 415 -15.42 8.89 -8.66
C GLN A 415 -14.60 7.85 -9.47
N GLN A 416 -14.76 7.83 -10.80
CA GLN A 416 -13.90 7.08 -11.72
C GLN A 416 -12.61 7.84 -12.01
#